data_AF-A0A8H6TP70-F1
#
_entry.id   AF-A0A8H6TP70-F1
#
_cell.length_a   1.000
_cell.length_b   1.000
_cell.length_c   1.000
_cell.angle_alpha   90.00
_cell.angle_beta   90.00
_cell.angle_gamma   90.00
#
_symmetry.space_group_name_H-M   'P 1'
#
loop_
_entity.id
_entity.type
_entity.pdbx_description
1 polymer ?
#
loop_
_entity_poly.entity_id
_entity_poly.type
_entity_poly.pdbx_seq_one_letter_code
_entity_poly.pdbx_strand_id
1 'polypeptide(L)'
;MSPHKCPPTMSSETILRPRNASKTTIKELRRLLGYDRRRWIALRTCVRFAVLAAELDNNAVWKAQHHEKVAMVAEIVHVDFPETKRFEAAWGLELLARRSFRSQKSYRRCVDDPSTYHGGQADARRRSSELERVLPARRRPLAPYDDDGEDV
;
A
#
# COMPACT_ATOMS: atom_id res chain seq x y z
N MET A 1 26.15 11.40 16.34
CA MET A 1 24.91 11.80 17.04
C MET A 1 24.03 12.52 16.03
N SER A 2 22.99 11.86 15.51
CA SER A 2 22.09 12.47 14.52
C SER A 2 21.07 13.34 15.24
N PRO A 3 20.83 14.60 14.82
CA PRO A 3 19.85 15.46 15.45
C PRO A 3 18.46 14.87 15.25
N HIS A 4 17.80 14.54 16.37
CA HIS A 4 16.38 14.26 16.39
C HIS A 4 15.65 15.51 15.89
N LYS A 5 15.16 15.47 14.64
CA LYS A 5 14.20 16.46 14.15
C LYS A 5 12.95 16.33 15.01
N CYS A 6 12.73 17.32 15.88
CA CYS A 6 11.43 17.52 16.50
C CYS A 6 10.35 17.54 15.40
N PRO A 7 9.25 16.78 15.55
CA PRO A 7 8.17 16.83 14.58
C PRO A 7 7.62 18.27 14.51
N PRO A 8 7.29 18.77 13.32
CA PRO A 8 6.70 20.09 13.18
C PRO A 8 5.43 20.18 14.04
N THR A 9 5.33 21.23 14.85
CA THR A 9 4.15 21.57 15.65
C THR A 9 2.96 21.66 14.70
N MET A 10 2.15 20.61 14.62
CA MET A 10 1.04 20.53 13.66
C MET A 10 -0.17 21.27 14.20
N SER A 11 -0.80 22.08 13.34
CA SER A 11 -2.03 22.79 13.66
C SER A 11 -3.15 21.80 13.98
N SER A 12 -3.78 21.95 15.16
CA SER A 12 -4.95 21.18 15.62
C SER A 12 -6.23 21.45 14.81
N GLU A 13 -6.10 22.09 13.65
CA GLU A 13 -7.22 22.55 12.84
C GLU A 13 -7.87 21.38 12.11
N THR A 14 -9.18 21.26 12.29
CA THR A 14 -10.03 20.28 11.62
C THR A 14 -10.07 20.55 10.11
N ILE A 15 -9.83 19.50 9.32
CA ILE A 15 -9.87 19.53 7.86
C ILE A 15 -11.30 19.20 7.42
N LEU A 16 -12.05 20.24 7.05
CA LEU A 16 -13.45 20.13 6.62
C LEU A 16 -13.62 19.29 5.36
N ARG A 17 -14.77 18.62 5.25
CA ARG A 17 -15.11 17.87 4.05
C ARG A 17 -15.42 18.82 2.89
N PRO A 18 -14.70 18.74 1.75
CA PRO A 18 -15.02 19.56 0.61
C PRO A 18 -16.37 19.13 0.01
N ARG A 19 -17.12 20.10 -0.53
CA ARG A 19 -18.43 19.87 -1.17
C ARG A 19 -18.41 18.71 -2.18
N ASN A 20 -17.29 18.55 -2.90
CA ASN A 20 -17.06 17.47 -3.85
C ASN A 20 -15.83 16.64 -3.48
N ALA A 21 -15.91 15.83 -2.43
CA ALA A 21 -14.81 14.96 -1.98
C ALA A 21 -14.28 14.01 -3.06
N SER A 22 -15.09 13.63 -4.04
CA SER A 22 -14.66 12.80 -5.18
C SER A 22 -13.63 13.49 -6.09
N LYS A 23 -13.56 14.83 -6.10
CA LYS A 23 -12.58 15.60 -6.88
C LYS A 23 -11.28 15.85 -6.12
N THR A 24 -11.23 15.52 -4.83
CA THR A 24 -10.02 15.71 -4.03
C THR A 24 -8.91 14.80 -4.53
N THR A 25 -7.79 15.39 -4.94
CA THR A 25 -6.64 14.65 -5.44
C THR A 25 -5.82 14.07 -4.29
N ILE A 26 -5.03 13.02 -4.58
CA ILE A 26 -4.04 12.49 -3.63
C ILE A 26 -3.02 13.56 -3.22
N LYS A 27 -2.62 14.42 -4.17
CA LYS A 27 -1.69 15.52 -3.90
C LYS A 27 -2.27 16.50 -2.88
N GLU A 28 -3.58 16.75 -2.97
CA GLU A 28 -4.31 17.61 -2.06
C GLU A 28 -4.41 17.01 -0.65
N LEU A 29 -4.84 15.75 -0.52
CA LEU A 29 -4.90 15.07 0.78
C LEU A 29 -3.54 15.06 1.50
N ARG A 30 -2.46 14.82 0.74
CA ARG A 30 -1.10 14.87 1.29
C ARG A 30 -0.75 16.28 1.80
N ARG A 31 -1.12 17.32 1.04
CA ARG A 31 -0.89 18.72 1.41
C ARG A 31 -1.63 19.09 2.69
N LEU A 32 -2.90 18.72 2.81
CA LEU A 32 -3.74 19.01 3.98
C LEU A 32 -3.19 18.39 5.27
N LEU A 33 -2.61 17.20 5.18
CA LEU A 33 -1.93 16.54 6.30
C LEU A 33 -0.52 17.06 6.56
N GLY A 34 0.05 17.89 5.68
CA GLY A 34 1.44 18.34 5.79
C GLY A 34 2.45 17.18 5.66
N TYR A 35 2.07 16.07 5.04
CA TYR A 35 2.93 14.89 4.95
C TYR A 35 3.96 15.03 3.84
N ASP A 36 5.21 14.69 4.15
CA ASP A 36 6.22 14.48 3.13
C ASP A 36 5.94 13.20 2.31
N ARG A 37 6.77 12.93 1.30
CA ARG A 37 6.61 11.75 0.44
C ARG A 37 6.72 10.44 1.23
N ARG A 38 7.61 10.35 2.21
CA ARG A 38 7.88 9.11 2.96
C ARG A 38 6.73 8.81 3.91
N ARG A 39 6.30 9.78 4.71
CA ARG A 39 5.14 9.68 5.62
C ARG A 39 3.86 9.39 4.84
N TRP A 40 3.70 10.01 3.66
CA TRP A 40 2.57 9.72 2.77
C TRP A 40 2.55 8.28 2.26
N ILE A 41 3.70 7.73 1.87
CA ILE A 41 3.80 6.32 1.45
C ILE A 41 3.47 5.41 2.63
N ALA A 42 4.00 5.69 3.82
CA ALA A 42 3.71 4.93 5.03
C ALA A 42 2.21 4.91 5.36
N LEU A 43 1.53 6.07 5.31
CA LEU A 43 0.08 6.16 5.50
C LEU A 43 -0.67 5.27 4.49
N ARG A 44 -0.33 5.36 3.20
CA ARG A 44 -1.01 4.55 2.17
C ARG A 44 -0.80 3.06 2.38
N THR A 45 0.37 2.64 2.84
CA THR A 45 0.67 1.27 3.20
C THR A 45 -0.14 0.82 4.41
N CYS A 46 -0.19 1.62 5.48
CA CYS A 46 -1.01 1.36 6.65
C CYS A 46 -2.50 1.23 6.28
N VAL A 47 -3.06 2.15 5.48
CA VAL A 47 -4.44 2.06 4.99
C VAL A 47 -4.70 0.77 4.20
N ARG A 48 -3.74 0.32 3.38
CA ARG A 48 -3.87 -0.95 2.65
C ARG A 48 -3.93 -2.15 3.61
N PHE A 49 -3.07 -2.17 4.63
CA PHE A 49 -3.08 -3.23 5.63
C PHE A 49 -4.34 -3.20 6.48
N ALA A 50 -4.80 -2.02 6.89
CA ALA A 50 -6.04 -1.86 7.63
C ALA A 50 -7.26 -2.36 6.85
N VAL A 51 -7.34 -2.06 5.55
CA VAL A 51 -8.38 -2.60 4.65
C VAL A 51 -8.33 -4.13 4.55
N LEU A 52 -7.14 -4.72 4.54
CA LEU A 52 -6.98 -6.17 4.55
C LEU A 52 -7.40 -6.78 5.89
N ALA A 53 -6.95 -6.19 7.00
CA ALA A 53 -7.21 -6.66 8.36
C ALA A 53 -8.69 -6.53 8.76
N ALA A 54 -9.41 -5.54 8.23
CA ALA A 54 -10.85 -5.37 8.47
C ALA A 54 -11.72 -6.39 7.72
N GLU A 55 -11.13 -7.27 6.90
CA GLU A 55 -11.82 -8.34 6.18
C GLU A 55 -13.08 -7.86 5.44
N LEU A 56 -12.96 -6.75 4.71
CA LEU A 56 -14.05 -6.21 3.91
C LEU A 56 -14.51 -7.24 2.86
N ASP A 57 -15.83 -7.30 2.63
CA ASP A 57 -16.40 -8.21 1.65
C ASP A 57 -15.99 -7.79 0.24
N ASN A 58 -15.24 -8.65 -0.43
CA ASN A 58 -14.72 -8.36 -1.77
C ASN A 58 -15.79 -8.52 -2.85
N ASN A 59 -16.90 -9.19 -2.57
CA ASN A 59 -18.02 -9.34 -3.49
C ASN A 59 -18.93 -8.11 -3.47
N ALA A 60 -19.16 -7.53 -2.29
CA ALA A 60 -19.88 -6.27 -2.14
C ALA A 60 -19.17 -5.04 -2.74
N VAL A 61 -19.95 -3.99 -2.96
CA VAL A 61 -19.46 -2.63 -3.25
C VAL A 61 -19.13 -1.92 -1.93
N TRP A 62 -18.30 -0.87 -1.97
CA TRP A 62 -17.90 -0.13 -0.77
C TRP A 62 -19.09 0.35 0.09
N LYS A 63 -20.16 0.85 -0.55
CA LYS A 63 -21.35 1.33 0.17
C LYS A 63 -22.13 0.24 0.89
N ALA A 64 -21.93 -1.02 0.52
CA ALA A 64 -22.61 -2.18 1.09
C ALA A 64 -21.75 -2.90 2.14
N GLN A 65 -20.59 -2.34 2.51
CA GLN A 65 -19.76 -2.89 3.57
C GLN A 65 -20.41 -2.67 4.93
N HIS A 66 -20.20 -3.59 5.86
CA HIS A 66 -20.58 -3.41 7.25
C HIS A 66 -19.87 -2.17 7.83
N HIS A 67 -20.66 -1.26 8.41
CA HIS A 67 -20.17 0.01 8.94
C HIS A 67 -19.11 -0.20 10.04
N GLU A 68 -19.25 -1.25 10.86
CA GLU A 68 -18.27 -1.65 11.88
C GLU A 68 -16.90 -1.97 11.27
N LYS A 69 -16.86 -2.73 10.17
CA LYS A 69 -15.61 -3.04 9.47
C LYS A 69 -14.97 -1.79 8.85
N VAL A 70 -15.78 -0.86 8.34
CA VAL A 70 -15.29 0.42 7.82
C VAL A 70 -14.73 1.28 8.96
N ALA A 71 -15.36 1.28 10.13
CA ALA A 71 -14.87 1.98 11.32
C ALA A 71 -13.54 1.38 11.81
N MET A 72 -13.41 0.04 11.83
CA MET A 72 -12.17 -0.65 12.19
C MET A 72 -10.98 -0.22 11.34
N VAL A 73 -11.17 0.00 10.02
CA VAL A 73 -10.10 0.55 9.16
C VAL A 73 -9.62 1.90 9.68
N ALA A 74 -10.54 2.76 10.08
CA ALA A 74 -10.20 4.08 10.59
C ALA A 74 -9.47 3.99 11.94
N GLU A 75 -9.92 3.13 12.84
CA GLU A 75 -9.29 2.88 14.14
C GLU A 75 -7.85 2.40 14.01
N ILE A 76 -7.59 1.40 13.15
CA ILE A 76 -6.23 0.89 12.91
C ILE A 76 -5.31 2.01 12.42
N VAL A 77 -5.76 2.81 11.45
CA VAL A 77 -4.94 3.89 10.88
C VAL A 77 -4.71 5.00 11.91
N HIS A 78 -5.67 5.28 12.77
CA HIS A 78 -5.56 6.28 13.82
C HIS A 78 -4.53 5.94 14.90
N VAL A 79 -4.14 4.66 15.06
CA VAL A 79 -3.06 4.25 15.97
C VAL A 79 -1.72 4.78 15.47
N ASP A 80 -1.38 4.57 14.20
CA ASP A 80 -0.08 4.93 13.63
C ASP A 80 -0.02 6.36 13.06
N PHE A 81 -1.18 6.89 12.66
CA PHE A 81 -1.34 8.19 12.00
C PHE A 81 -2.47 9.01 12.65
N PRO A 82 -2.32 9.41 13.92
CA PRO A 82 -3.36 10.12 14.65
C PRO A 82 -3.72 11.48 14.02
N GLU A 83 -2.82 12.08 13.22
CA GLU A 83 -3.07 13.34 12.52
C GLU A 83 -4.19 13.22 11.48
N THR A 84 -4.51 12.00 11.05
CA THR A 84 -5.65 11.74 10.14
C THR A 84 -7.01 11.94 10.80
N LYS A 85 -7.08 11.96 12.15
CA LYS A 85 -8.29 12.35 12.91
C LYS A 85 -8.74 13.78 12.63
N ARG A 86 -7.85 14.61 12.07
CA ARG A 86 -8.18 15.98 11.65
C ARG A 86 -9.23 16.01 10.55
N PHE A 87 -9.36 14.97 9.73
CA PHE A 87 -10.44 14.92 8.74
C PHE A 87 -11.79 14.80 9.42
N GLU A 88 -12.65 15.80 9.21
CA GLU A 88 -14.03 15.80 9.69
C GLU A 88 -14.75 14.51 9.28
N ALA A 89 -15.34 13.81 10.25
CA ALA A 89 -16.02 12.52 10.02
C ALA A 89 -15.17 11.51 9.20
N ALA A 90 -13.84 11.56 9.33
CA ALA A 90 -12.89 10.70 8.64
C ALA A 90 -13.00 10.69 7.09
N TRP A 91 -13.54 11.75 6.46
CA TRP A 91 -13.81 11.77 5.02
C TRP A 91 -12.57 11.47 4.14
N GLY A 92 -11.40 12.00 4.55
CA GLY A 92 -10.14 11.82 3.81
C GLY A 92 -9.63 10.39 3.92
N LEU A 93 -9.83 9.77 5.09
CA LEU A 93 -9.46 8.39 5.34
C LEU A 93 -10.39 7.42 4.60
N GLU A 94 -11.69 7.71 4.58
CA GLU A 94 -12.67 6.96 3.77
C GLU A 94 -12.27 6.97 2.30
N LEU A 95 -11.83 8.10 1.75
CA LEU A 95 -11.39 8.21 0.36
C LEU A 95 -10.17 7.30 0.08
N LEU A 96 -9.19 7.31 0.97
CA LEU A 96 -8.01 6.45 0.85
C LEU A 96 -8.37 4.96 0.97
N ALA A 97 -9.20 4.60 1.95
CA ALA A 97 -9.63 3.22 2.15
C ALA A 97 -10.44 2.71 0.95
N ARG A 98 -11.37 3.52 0.42
CA ARG A 98 -12.12 3.22 -0.81
C ARG A 98 -11.23 2.93 -2.00
N ARG A 99 -10.19 3.73 -2.18
CA ARG A 99 -9.24 3.56 -3.29
C ARG A 99 -8.43 2.27 -3.11
N SER A 100 -7.94 2.01 -1.90
CA SER A 100 -7.22 0.78 -1.57
C SER A 100 -8.08 -0.47 -1.78
N PHE A 101 -9.33 -0.46 -1.30
CA PHE A 101 -10.28 -1.55 -1.48
C PHE A 101 -10.57 -1.84 -2.96
N ARG A 102 -10.80 -0.80 -3.78
CA ARG A 102 -11.00 -0.96 -5.23
C ARG A 102 -9.78 -1.60 -5.90
N SER A 103 -8.58 -1.11 -5.60
CA SER A 103 -7.34 -1.68 -6.15
C SER A 103 -7.15 -3.14 -5.75
N GLN A 104 -7.45 -3.50 -4.49
CA GLN A 104 -7.40 -4.88 -4.02
C GLN A 104 -8.40 -5.77 -4.75
N LYS A 105 -9.66 -5.34 -4.89
CA LYS A 105 -10.71 -6.08 -5.60
C LYS A 105 -10.34 -6.31 -7.07
N SER A 106 -9.82 -5.29 -7.74
CA SER A 106 -9.32 -5.43 -9.12
C SER A 106 -8.17 -6.43 -9.22
N TYR A 107 -7.21 -6.37 -8.29
CA TYR A 107 -6.08 -7.30 -8.27
C TYR A 107 -6.54 -8.75 -8.03
N ARG A 108 -7.43 -8.99 -7.07
CA ARG A 108 -8.02 -10.33 -6.83
C ARG A 108 -8.71 -10.86 -8.07
N ARG A 109 -9.56 -10.06 -8.73
CA ARG A 109 -10.19 -10.46 -9.99
C ARG A 109 -9.20 -10.87 -11.07
N CYS A 110 -8.05 -10.19 -11.19
CA CYS A 110 -7.02 -10.58 -12.16
C CYS A 110 -6.34 -11.89 -11.75
N VAL A 111 -6.17 -12.15 -10.45
CA VAL A 111 -5.58 -13.39 -9.94
C VAL A 111 -6.56 -14.57 -10.10
N ASP A 112 -7.84 -14.35 -9.83
CA ASP A 112 -8.88 -15.36 -9.85
C ASP A 112 -9.35 -15.70 -11.28
N ASP A 113 -9.11 -14.81 -12.25
CA ASP A 113 -9.42 -15.00 -13.67
C ASP A 113 -8.19 -14.82 -14.57
N PRO A 114 -7.41 -15.91 -14.81
CA PRO A 114 -6.24 -15.90 -15.66
C PRO A 114 -6.56 -15.62 -17.14
N SER A 115 -7.83 -15.73 -17.55
CA SER A 115 -8.25 -15.52 -18.94
C SER A 115 -8.26 -14.04 -19.35
N THR A 116 -8.19 -13.14 -18.37
CA THR A 116 -8.04 -11.70 -18.62
C THR A 116 -6.60 -11.34 -18.98
N TYR A 117 -6.40 -10.31 -19.83
CA TYR A 117 -5.06 -9.84 -20.25
C TYR A 117 -4.11 -9.59 -19.06
N HIS A 118 -4.61 -8.98 -17.99
CA HIS A 118 -3.83 -8.75 -16.77
C HIS A 118 -3.68 -9.99 -15.89
N GLY A 119 -4.63 -10.93 -15.94
CA GLY A 119 -4.52 -12.23 -15.27
C GLY A 119 -3.41 -13.10 -15.86
N GLY A 120 -3.30 -13.14 -17.19
CA GLY A 120 -2.19 -13.83 -17.87
C GLY A 120 -0.81 -13.28 -17.48
N GLN A 121 -0.65 -11.96 -17.32
CA GLN A 121 0.60 -11.37 -16.83
C GLN A 121 0.88 -11.66 -15.34
N ALA A 122 -0.14 -11.66 -14.49
CA ALA A 122 0.02 -11.95 -13.07
C ALA A 122 0.40 -13.42 -12.84
N ASP A 123 -0.22 -14.34 -13.58
CA ASP A 123 0.09 -15.76 -13.57
C ASP A 123 1.50 -16.05 -14.11
N ALA A 124 1.89 -15.40 -15.22
CA ALA A 124 3.25 -15.49 -15.75
C ALA A 124 4.32 -15.07 -14.72
N ARG A 125 4.09 -13.98 -13.97
CA ARG A 125 5.02 -13.54 -12.89
C ARG A 125 5.08 -14.52 -11.73
N ARG A 126 3.95 -15.14 -11.35
CA ARG A 126 3.93 -16.18 -10.31
C ARG A 126 4.72 -17.41 -10.76
N ARG A 127 4.46 -17.90 -11.98
CA ARG A 127 5.18 -19.05 -12.54
C ARG A 127 6.67 -18.78 -12.68
N SER A 128 7.09 -17.58 -13.11
CA SER A 128 8.51 -17.21 -13.17
C SER A 128 9.17 -17.20 -11.79
N SER A 129 8.50 -16.63 -10.77
CA SER A 129 9.02 -16.62 -9.40
C SER A 129 9.06 -18.01 -8.75
N GLU A 130 8.13 -18.88 -9.12
CA GLU A 130 8.08 -20.28 -8.67
C GLU A 130 9.16 -21.12 -9.37
N LEU A 131 9.37 -20.93 -10.68
CA LEU A 131 10.48 -21.53 -11.42
C LEU A 131 11.84 -21.12 -10.85
N GLU A 132 12.03 -19.85 -10.47
CA GLU A 132 13.26 -19.40 -9.80
C GLU A 132 13.47 -20.02 -8.41
N ARG A 133 12.39 -20.43 -7.72
CA ARG A 133 12.47 -21.10 -6.42
C ARG A 133 12.73 -22.60 -6.52
N VAL A 134 12.26 -23.24 -7.59
CA VAL A 134 12.39 -24.69 -7.81
C VAL A 134 13.68 -25.04 -8.55
N LEU A 135 14.24 -24.13 -9.34
CA LEU A 135 15.56 -24.32 -9.94
C LEU A 135 16.63 -24.12 -8.86
N PRO A 136 17.44 -25.16 -8.52
CA PRO A 136 18.60 -24.94 -7.66
C PRO A 136 19.45 -23.87 -8.34
N ALA A 137 19.88 -22.88 -7.56
CA ALA A 137 20.77 -21.81 -8.00
C ALA A 137 21.86 -22.46 -8.88
N ARG A 138 21.74 -22.31 -10.21
CA ARG A 138 22.74 -22.79 -11.14
C ARG A 138 24.02 -22.11 -10.70
N ARG A 139 24.93 -22.92 -10.15
CA ARG A 139 26.26 -22.53 -9.72
C ARG A 139 26.77 -21.48 -10.70
N ARG A 140 27.04 -20.26 -10.21
CA ARG A 140 27.91 -19.34 -10.94
C ARG A 140 29.11 -20.17 -11.38
N PRO A 141 29.49 -20.17 -12.66
CA PRO A 141 30.79 -20.68 -13.04
C PRO A 141 31.78 -19.90 -12.18
N LEU A 142 32.54 -20.59 -11.33
CA LEU A 142 33.76 -20.03 -10.79
C LEU A 142 34.56 -19.60 -12.01
N ALA A 143 34.94 -18.33 -12.06
CA ALA A 143 35.88 -17.85 -13.05
C ALA A 143 37.06 -18.85 -13.10
N PRO A 144 37.57 -19.19 -14.29
CA PRO A 144 38.75 -20.03 -14.37
C PRO A 144 39.83 -19.37 -13.53
N TYR A 145 40.34 -20.13 -12.55
CA TYR A 145 41.57 -19.79 -11.89
C TYR A 145 42.64 -19.78 -12.99
N ASP A 146 43.25 -18.62 -13.24
CA ASP A 146 44.50 -18.54 -13.99
C ASP A 146 45.57 -19.23 -13.12
N ASP A 147 45.70 -20.53 -13.33
CA ASP A 147 46.74 -21.41 -12.82
C ASP A 147 47.91 -21.39 -13.80
N ASP A 148 48.71 -20.32 -13.72
CA ASP A 148 50.03 -20.27 -14.36
C ASP A 148 51.06 -20.55 -13.26
N GLY A 149 51.26 -21.84 -13.00
CA GLY A 149 52.25 -22.35 -12.06
C GLY A 149 53.70 -21.99 -12.42
N GLU A 150 54.46 -21.80 -11.35
CA GLU A 150 55.85 -22.23 -11.07
C GLU A 150 56.91 -22.36 -12.20
N ASP A 151 58.07 -21.78 -11.85
CA ASP A 151 59.44 -22.27 -12.04
C ASP A 151 60.05 -22.33 -13.46
N VAL A 152 60.97 -21.38 -13.73
CA VAL A 152 62.44 -21.59 -13.76
C VAL A 152 63.16 -20.28 -13.40
#